data_AF-A0A965Z253-F1
#
_entry.id   AF-A0A965Z253-F1
#
_cell.length_a   1.000
_cell.length_b   1.000
_cell.length_c   1.000
_cell.angle_alpha   90.00
_cell.angle_beta   90.00
_cell.angle_gamma   90.00
#
_symmetry.space_group_name_H-M   'P 1'
#
loop_
_entity.id
_entity.type
_entity.pdbx_description
1 polymer ?
#
loop_
_entity_poly.entity_id
_entity_poly.type
_entity_poly.pdbx_seq_one_letter_code
_entity_poly.pdbx_strand_id
1 'polypeptide(L)'
;MNKEIQCPMSNSQYPMSNESNERFGQPPGSAPRATGKQAVRSVVGRGVDPAARTAARRGRRVSMKSAFTLIEVLAAMAVLVILVLALTRMFMESANITKRGTTALMRNSVGETAMDSILQDLDCMLVNERIACAKIADDVPYVVNGNGAFDTFYFIGTSGDQDDDLPYEYFKLYVRPITATNAQGAVYRRFDLIKSRVVMAVGASPTSGKSFYALRDEDQEWWDLFETIPISNQDQETLAENVVMFDLYCQDWDGADFTTGGGDDFMSSAADNVPPVAVDVMLVLTSPEAAVEGGMLLAAGGKEMEDRGLEVLNRDASVLIGRAMPMMGPPQYRMQRRASYNPVSHYYPE
;
A
#
# COMPACT_ATOMS: atom_id res chain seq x y z
N MET A 1 40.45 -37.02 12.92
CA MET A 1 39.84 -38.36 12.79
C MET A 1 38.36 -38.11 12.55
N ASN A 2 37.96 -38.18 11.28
CA ASN A 2 36.66 -37.73 10.77
C ASN A 2 35.55 -38.68 11.23
N LYS A 3 34.43 -38.12 11.70
CA LYS A 3 33.12 -38.76 11.62
C LYS A 3 32.09 -37.72 11.23
N GLU A 4 31.76 -37.76 9.94
CA GLU A 4 30.57 -37.19 9.35
C GLU A 4 29.33 -37.77 10.05
N ILE A 5 28.43 -36.91 10.50
CA ILE A 5 27.06 -37.31 10.86
C ILE A 5 26.16 -36.71 9.79
N GLN A 6 25.60 -37.63 9.03
CA GLN A 6 24.80 -37.45 7.83
C GLN A 6 23.35 -37.17 8.25
N CYS A 7 22.81 -36.02 7.86
CA CYS A 7 21.38 -35.71 8.03
C CYS A 7 20.55 -36.48 6.99
N PRO A 8 19.47 -37.18 7.37
CA PRO A 8 18.53 -37.71 6.40
C PRO A 8 17.62 -36.59 5.89
N MET A 9 17.69 -36.31 4.60
CA MET A 9 16.71 -35.49 3.88
C MET A 9 15.37 -36.25 3.81
N SER A 10 14.32 -35.72 4.44
CA SER A 10 12.95 -36.15 4.18
C SER A 10 12.34 -35.28 3.08
N ASN A 11 12.28 -35.84 1.87
CA ASN A 11 11.39 -35.41 0.80
C ASN A 11 9.93 -35.50 1.29
N SER A 12 9.24 -34.36 1.34
CA SER A 12 7.79 -34.31 1.33
C SER A 12 7.34 -33.45 0.16
N GLN A 13 7.28 -34.07 -1.02
CA GLN A 13 6.37 -33.67 -2.08
C GLN A 13 4.98 -34.14 -1.68
N TYR A 14 4.02 -33.22 -1.55
CA TYR A 14 2.62 -33.56 -1.80
C TYR A 14 1.98 -32.56 -2.79
N PRO A 15 1.21 -33.07 -3.76
CA PRO A 15 0.56 -32.31 -4.80
C PRO A 15 -0.82 -31.83 -4.32
N MET A 16 -1.29 -30.69 -4.81
CA MET A 16 -2.71 -30.35 -4.76
C MET A 16 -3.24 -30.20 -6.19
N SER A 17 -4.34 -30.91 -6.37
CA SER A 17 -5.01 -31.35 -7.58
C SER A 17 -5.73 -30.25 -8.37
N ASN A 18 -5.63 -30.36 -9.70
CA ASN A 18 -6.68 -29.95 -10.62
C ASN A 18 -7.90 -30.87 -10.42
N GLU A 19 -9.11 -30.31 -10.29
CA GLU A 19 -10.27 -30.56 -11.19
C GLU A 19 -11.61 -30.03 -10.64
N SER A 20 -12.50 -29.72 -11.59
CA SER A 20 -13.93 -29.31 -11.53
C SER A 20 -14.20 -27.85 -11.11
N ASN A 21 -14.62 -26.91 -11.95
CA ASN A 21 -15.51 -26.87 -13.12
C ASN A 21 -17.00 -27.12 -12.80
N GLU A 22 -17.71 -26.08 -12.35
CA GLU A 22 -19.15 -25.86 -12.54
C GLU A 22 -19.45 -24.35 -12.33
N ARG A 23 -19.56 -23.57 -13.42
CA ARG A 23 -20.82 -23.00 -13.98
C ARG A 23 -21.77 -22.38 -12.93
N PHE A 24 -21.98 -21.06 -13.01
CA PHE A 24 -23.24 -20.39 -13.37
C PHE A 24 -23.21 -18.91 -12.92
N GLY A 25 -23.61 -17.98 -13.81
CA GLY A 25 -23.91 -16.59 -13.40
C GLY A 25 -23.65 -15.51 -14.45
N GLN A 26 -24.24 -15.61 -15.65
CA GLN A 26 -24.42 -14.45 -16.54
C GLN A 26 -25.82 -13.84 -16.34
N PRO A 27 -25.97 -12.50 -16.42
CA PRO A 27 -27.24 -11.82 -16.23
C PRO A 27 -28.13 -11.89 -17.49
N PRO A 28 -29.47 -11.88 -17.36
CA PRO A 28 -30.36 -12.08 -18.50
C PRO A 28 -30.61 -10.77 -19.26
N GLY A 29 -30.44 -10.84 -20.58
CA GLY A 29 -31.00 -9.90 -21.53
C GLY A 29 -32.50 -10.15 -21.74
N SER A 30 -33.27 -9.07 -21.86
CA SER A 30 -34.70 -9.09 -22.15
C SER A 30 -34.99 -8.45 -23.51
N ALA A 31 -35.50 -9.25 -24.44
CA ALA A 31 -36.21 -8.82 -25.65
C ALA A 31 -37.28 -9.88 -26.02
N PRO A 32 -38.34 -9.50 -26.77
CA PRO A 32 -39.73 -9.79 -26.39
C PRO A 32 -40.37 -10.96 -27.15
N ARG A 33 -41.53 -11.44 -26.67
CA ARG A 33 -42.44 -12.25 -27.49
C ARG A 33 -43.92 -11.98 -27.18
N ALA A 34 -44.66 -11.83 -28.28
CA ALA A 34 -46.08 -11.56 -28.36
C ALA A 34 -46.95 -12.82 -28.25
N THR A 35 -48.16 -12.64 -27.69
CA THR A 35 -49.47 -13.26 -28.01
C THR A 35 -50.46 -12.71 -26.94
N GLY A 36 -51.73 -12.37 -27.15
CA GLY A 36 -52.69 -12.51 -28.23
C GLY A 36 -54.07 -12.78 -27.60
N LYS A 37 -55.12 -12.08 -28.08
CA LYS A 37 -56.58 -12.31 -27.88
C LYS A 37 -57.16 -11.90 -26.51
N GLN A 38 -58.41 -11.46 -26.34
CA GLN A 38 -59.56 -11.09 -27.20
C GLN A 38 -60.60 -10.44 -26.26
N ALA A 39 -61.45 -9.55 -26.79
CA ALA A 39 -62.92 -9.55 -26.66
C ALA A 39 -63.51 -8.12 -26.57
N VAL A 40 -64.12 -7.67 -27.67
CA VAL A 40 -65.59 -7.52 -27.85
C VAL A 40 -66.19 -6.32 -27.09
N ARG A 41 -66.56 -5.29 -27.86
CA ARG A 41 -67.85 -4.62 -27.70
C ARG A 41 -68.29 -3.94 -28.99
N SER A 42 -69.41 -4.43 -29.52
CA SER A 42 -70.25 -3.79 -30.52
C SER A 42 -70.94 -2.56 -29.92
N VAL A 43 -71.27 -1.55 -30.73
CA VAL A 43 -72.65 -1.05 -30.95
C VAL A 43 -72.68 -0.20 -32.22
N VAL A 44 -73.80 -0.37 -32.93
CA VAL A 44 -74.24 0.15 -34.22
C VAL A 44 -74.54 1.65 -34.18
N GLY A 45 -74.25 2.36 -35.28
CA GLY A 45 -74.75 3.70 -35.57
C GLY A 45 -74.85 3.90 -37.09
N ARG A 46 -76.07 4.00 -37.59
CA ARG A 46 -76.51 3.97 -38.99
C ARG A 46 -76.73 5.40 -39.50
N GLY A 47 -76.34 5.71 -40.74
CA GLY A 47 -76.73 6.96 -41.40
C GLY A 47 -76.26 7.10 -42.86
N VAL A 48 -77.14 6.76 -43.82
CA VAL A 48 -77.55 7.55 -45.02
C VAL A 48 -76.45 8.25 -45.84
N ASP A 49 -76.28 8.19 -47.16
CA ASP A 49 -76.93 7.54 -48.31
C ASP A 49 -75.91 7.57 -49.50
N PRO A 50 -76.15 6.85 -50.60
CA PRO A 50 -75.21 6.67 -51.71
C PRO A 50 -75.45 7.65 -52.88
N ALA A 51 -74.49 7.63 -53.81
CA ALA A 51 -74.53 8.14 -55.19
C ALA A 51 -73.92 9.53 -55.46
N ALA A 52 -72.64 9.54 -55.82
CA ALA A 52 -72.12 10.45 -56.85
C ALA A 52 -70.89 9.84 -57.55
N ARG A 53 -71.18 9.17 -58.67
CA ARG A 53 -70.47 9.26 -59.97
C ARG A 53 -68.92 9.32 -59.96
N THR A 54 -68.35 8.22 -60.45
CA THR A 54 -67.36 8.19 -61.57
C THR A 54 -66.54 9.45 -61.83
N ALA A 55 -65.23 9.37 -61.61
CA ALA A 55 -64.26 9.87 -62.57
C ALA A 55 -62.91 9.18 -62.35
N ALA A 56 -62.43 8.53 -63.40
CA ALA A 56 -61.09 8.01 -63.50
C ALA A 56 -60.05 9.10 -63.21
N ARG A 57 -59.09 8.79 -62.34
CA ARG A 57 -57.72 9.23 -62.55
C ARG A 57 -56.77 8.19 -61.97
N ARG A 58 -56.19 7.41 -62.88
CA ARG A 58 -54.91 6.72 -62.69
C ARG A 58 -53.88 7.76 -62.24
N GLY A 59 -53.83 8.03 -60.94
CA GLY A 59 -52.72 8.69 -60.28
C GLY A 59 -51.65 7.63 -60.07
N ARG A 60 -50.79 7.47 -61.07
CA ARG A 60 -49.49 6.81 -60.97
C ARG A 60 -48.82 7.33 -59.70
N ARG A 61 -48.89 6.58 -58.59
CA ARG A 61 -48.00 6.80 -57.45
C ARG A 61 -46.62 6.46 -57.96
N VAL A 62 -45.98 7.45 -58.55
CA VAL A 62 -44.53 7.50 -58.64
C VAL A 62 -44.10 7.43 -57.18
N SER A 63 -43.69 6.24 -56.76
CA SER A 63 -42.73 6.09 -55.68
C SER A 63 -41.54 6.93 -56.12
N MET A 64 -41.57 8.22 -55.76
CA MET A 64 -40.37 9.03 -55.76
C MET A 64 -39.53 8.39 -54.67
N LYS A 65 -38.69 7.44 -55.09
CA LYS A 65 -37.42 7.20 -54.42
C LYS A 65 -36.72 8.56 -54.46
N SER A 66 -36.96 9.38 -53.44
CA SER A 66 -36.18 10.56 -53.16
C SER A 66 -34.76 10.04 -53.00
N ALA A 67 -33.96 10.21 -54.05
CA ALA A 67 -32.54 9.95 -53.98
C ALA A 67 -31.98 11.02 -53.05
N PHE A 68 -31.25 10.59 -52.02
CA PHE A 68 -30.55 11.50 -51.12
C PHE A 68 -29.73 12.47 -51.95
N THR A 69 -29.87 13.76 -51.66
CA THR A 69 -29.03 14.76 -52.30
C THR A 69 -27.60 14.58 -51.82
N LEU A 70 -26.61 14.85 -52.68
CA LEU A 70 -25.19 14.71 -52.32
C LEU A 70 -24.81 15.57 -51.09
N ILE A 71 -25.54 16.67 -50.89
CA ILE A 71 -25.43 17.56 -49.72
C ILE A 71 -25.93 16.87 -48.44
N GLU A 72 -27.05 16.14 -48.47
CA GLU A 72 -27.53 15.35 -47.31
C GLU A 72 -26.56 14.24 -46.93
N VAL A 73 -25.97 13.55 -47.91
CA VAL A 73 -24.97 12.50 -47.64
C VAL A 73 -23.72 13.10 -47.02
N LEU A 74 -23.23 14.24 -47.53
CA LEU A 74 -22.09 14.95 -46.95
C LEU A 74 -22.39 15.47 -45.54
N ALA A 75 -23.58 16.02 -45.30
CA ALA A 75 -24.00 16.49 -43.98
C ALA A 75 -24.09 15.33 -42.98
N ALA A 76 -24.68 14.20 -43.39
CA ALA A 76 -24.75 12.99 -42.56
C ALA A 76 -23.35 12.43 -42.24
N MET A 77 -22.44 12.41 -43.22
CA MET A 77 -21.05 12.01 -42.99
C MET A 77 -20.32 12.96 -42.04
N ALA A 78 -20.50 14.28 -42.18
CA ALA A 78 -19.88 15.25 -41.28
C ALA A 78 -20.38 15.08 -39.84
N VAL A 79 -21.70 14.91 -39.64
CA VAL A 79 -22.29 14.66 -38.33
C VAL A 79 -21.77 13.34 -37.73
N LEU A 80 -21.63 12.30 -38.55
CA LEU A 80 -21.10 11.01 -38.10
C LEU A 80 -19.64 11.13 -37.67
N VAL A 81 -18.80 11.85 -38.43
CA VAL A 81 -17.39 12.09 -38.05
C VAL A 81 -17.31 12.87 -36.75
N ILE A 82 -18.13 13.93 -36.57
CA ILE A 82 -18.18 14.71 -35.33
C ILE A 82 -18.59 13.82 -34.15
N LEU A 83 -19.62 12.98 -34.32
CA LEU A 83 -20.06 12.03 -33.29
C LEU A 83 -18.97 11.01 -32.93
N VAL A 84 -18.26 10.46 -33.92
CA VAL A 84 -17.17 9.51 -33.67
C VAL A 84 -16.01 10.19 -32.96
N LEU A 85 -15.65 11.43 -33.31
CA LEU A 85 -14.62 12.20 -32.62
C LEU A 85 -15.04 12.52 -31.17
N ALA A 86 -16.30 12.90 -30.95
CA ALA A 86 -16.84 13.16 -29.62
C ALA A 86 -16.86 11.89 -28.75
N LEU A 87 -17.32 10.76 -29.30
CA LEU A 87 -17.29 9.47 -28.61
C LEU A 87 -15.87 9.04 -28.28
N THR A 88 -14.92 9.17 -29.22
CA THR A 88 -13.52 8.82 -28.97
C THR A 88 -12.94 9.65 -27.81
N ARG A 89 -13.20 10.96 -27.77
CA ARG A 89 -12.77 11.82 -26.67
C ARG A 89 -13.40 11.40 -25.33
N MET A 90 -14.71 11.17 -25.31
CA MET A 90 -15.42 10.73 -24.11
C MET A 90 -14.92 9.37 -23.60
N PHE A 91 -14.61 8.43 -24.51
CA PHE A 91 -14.03 7.14 -24.15
C PHE A 91 -12.62 7.29 -23.59
N MET A 92 -11.77 8.13 -24.18
CA MET A 92 -10.43 8.38 -23.63
C MET A 92 -10.48 9.04 -22.25
N GLU A 93 -11.36 10.01 -22.04
CA GLU A 93 -11.55 10.63 -20.73
C GLU A 93 -12.07 9.63 -19.70
N SER A 94 -13.06 8.80 -20.07
CA SER A 94 -13.61 7.77 -19.20
C SER A 94 -12.55 6.71 -18.85
N ALA A 95 -11.73 6.29 -19.81
CA ALA A 95 -10.64 5.35 -19.57
C ALA A 95 -9.58 5.95 -18.62
N ASN A 96 -9.24 7.23 -18.79
CA ASN A 96 -8.30 7.92 -17.92
C ASN A 96 -8.83 8.07 -16.48
N ILE A 97 -10.11 8.39 -16.32
CA ILE A 97 -10.75 8.49 -14.99
C ILE A 97 -10.76 7.11 -14.32
N THR A 98 -11.16 6.07 -15.04
CA THR A 98 -11.16 4.71 -14.51
C THR A 98 -9.77 4.28 -14.11
N LYS A 99 -8.75 4.53 -14.94
CA LYS A 99 -7.35 4.21 -14.63
C LYS A 99 -6.90 4.91 -13.34
N ARG A 100 -7.14 6.23 -13.21
CA ARG A 100 -6.80 6.99 -12.00
C ARG A 100 -7.52 6.46 -10.77
N GLY A 101 -8.81 6.15 -10.91
CA GLY A 101 -9.61 5.58 -9.83
C GLY A 101 -9.06 4.22 -9.36
N THR A 102 -8.71 3.33 -10.28
CA THR A 102 -8.10 2.04 -9.95
C THR A 102 -6.72 2.19 -9.32
N THR A 103 -5.88 3.10 -9.82
CA THR A 103 -4.55 3.34 -9.26
C THR A 103 -4.64 3.91 -7.84
N ALA A 104 -5.54 4.87 -7.59
CA ALA A 104 -5.76 5.44 -6.27
C ALA A 104 -6.26 4.38 -5.27
N LEU A 105 -7.17 3.49 -5.70
CA LEU A 105 -7.70 2.42 -4.86
C LEU A 105 -6.60 1.41 -4.49
N MET A 106 -5.80 0.97 -5.47
CA MET A 106 -4.69 0.04 -5.22
C MET A 106 -3.65 0.65 -4.28
N ARG A 107 -3.28 1.92 -4.48
CA ARG A 107 -2.34 2.63 -3.60
C ARG A 107 -2.86 2.72 -2.17
N ASN A 108 -4.11 3.14 -1.98
CA ASN A 108 -4.68 3.27 -0.65
C ASN A 108 -4.76 1.90 0.06
N SER A 109 -5.14 0.85 -0.68
CA SER A 109 -5.18 -0.51 -0.12
C SER A 109 -3.80 -1.01 0.32
N VAL A 110 -2.75 -0.72 -0.44
CA VAL A 110 -1.35 -1.04 -0.05
C VAL A 110 -0.95 -0.21 1.17
N GLY A 111 -1.26 1.10 1.18
CA GLY A 111 -0.95 1.97 2.31
C GLY A 111 -1.65 1.57 3.60
N GLU A 112 -2.91 1.18 3.54
CA GLU A 112 -3.67 0.66 4.70
C GLU A 112 -3.06 -0.64 5.21
N THR A 113 -2.75 -1.58 4.32
CA THR A 113 -2.13 -2.87 4.71
C THR A 113 -0.75 -2.65 5.35
N ALA A 114 0.05 -1.75 4.78
CA ALA A 114 1.36 -1.40 5.33
C ALA A 114 1.23 -0.74 6.71
N MET A 115 0.30 0.22 6.85
CA MET A 115 0.05 0.90 8.12
C MET A 115 -0.43 -0.08 9.19
N ASP A 116 -1.38 -0.96 8.87
CA ASP A 116 -1.89 -1.96 9.81
C ASP A 116 -0.76 -2.90 10.29
N SER A 117 0.11 -3.34 9.39
CA SER A 117 1.28 -4.16 9.73
C SER A 117 2.22 -3.44 10.69
N ILE A 118 2.56 -2.17 10.40
CA ILE A 118 3.42 -1.34 11.26
C ILE A 118 2.78 -1.15 12.63
N LEU A 119 1.51 -0.76 12.68
CA LEU A 119 0.82 -0.49 13.94
C LEU A 119 0.71 -1.77 14.79
N GLN A 120 0.48 -2.91 14.16
CA GLN A 120 0.47 -4.20 14.85
C GLN A 120 1.84 -4.53 15.46
N ASP A 121 2.93 -4.31 14.74
CA ASP A 121 4.28 -4.53 15.29
C ASP A 121 4.59 -3.55 16.44
N LEU A 122 4.20 -2.27 16.29
CA LEU A 122 4.42 -1.23 17.30
C LEU A 122 3.60 -1.46 18.57
N ASP A 123 2.38 -1.99 18.46
CA ASP A 123 1.58 -2.37 19.63
C ASP A 123 2.29 -3.48 20.43
N CYS A 124 2.95 -4.42 19.73
CA CYS A 124 3.77 -5.48 20.33
C CYS A 124 5.15 -5.00 20.81
N MET A 125 5.47 -3.71 20.72
CA MET A 125 6.76 -3.17 21.14
C MET A 125 6.97 -3.32 22.65
N LEU A 126 8.19 -3.74 23.00
CA LEU A 126 8.66 -3.88 24.37
C LEU A 126 9.82 -2.92 24.64
N VAL A 127 9.70 -2.18 25.75
CA VAL A 127 10.76 -1.33 26.29
C VAL A 127 10.82 -1.59 27.79
N ASN A 128 12.01 -1.79 28.33
CA ASN A 128 12.24 -2.06 29.75
C ASN A 128 13.59 -1.45 30.15
N GLU A 129 13.97 -1.48 31.43
CA GLU A 129 15.25 -0.99 31.97
C GLU A 129 16.49 -1.44 31.21
N ARG A 130 16.37 -2.50 30.39
CA ARG A 130 17.43 -3.06 29.57
C ARG A 130 17.02 -3.35 28.12
N ILE A 131 15.89 -2.82 27.64
CA ILE A 131 15.50 -2.95 26.24
C ILE A 131 15.14 -1.55 25.79
N ALA A 132 15.89 -1.03 24.82
CA ALA A 132 15.68 0.29 24.28
C ALA A 132 15.07 0.25 22.87
N CYS A 133 14.43 1.34 22.49
CA CYS A 133 14.01 1.63 21.13
C CYS A 133 14.60 2.99 20.71
N ALA A 134 14.75 3.18 19.41
CA ALA A 134 15.32 4.39 18.84
C ALA A 134 14.62 4.81 17.54
N LYS A 135 14.33 6.09 17.44
CA LYS A 135 13.99 6.81 16.22
C LYS A 135 15.19 7.69 15.85
N ILE A 136 15.66 7.54 14.62
CA ILE A 136 16.61 8.44 13.99
C ILE A 136 15.80 9.25 12.99
N ALA A 137 15.64 10.54 13.27
CA ALA A 137 14.91 11.46 12.43
C ALA A 137 15.74 11.83 11.20
N ASP A 138 15.08 12.01 10.05
CA ASP A 138 15.75 12.46 8.82
C ASP A 138 17.02 11.63 8.51
N ASP A 139 16.93 10.30 8.57
CA ASP A 139 18.07 9.42 8.34
C ASP A 139 18.35 9.24 6.84
N VAL A 140 17.28 9.06 6.05
CA VAL A 140 17.38 8.76 4.62
C VAL A 140 17.05 10.00 3.79
N PRO A 141 17.95 10.49 2.92
CA PRO A 141 17.68 11.67 2.10
C PRO A 141 17.02 11.31 0.76
N TYR A 142 16.18 12.22 0.24
CA TYR A 142 15.66 12.10 -1.14
C TYR A 142 16.77 12.18 -2.20
N VAL A 143 17.82 12.92 -1.88
CA VAL A 143 18.90 13.25 -2.80
C VAL A 143 20.24 12.96 -2.15
N VAL A 144 21.21 12.49 -2.94
CA VAL A 144 22.59 12.28 -2.49
C VAL A 144 23.14 13.60 -1.93
N ASN A 145 23.55 13.60 -0.67
CA ASN A 145 24.00 14.77 0.10
C ASN A 145 22.92 15.83 0.42
N GLY A 146 21.63 15.50 0.27
CA GLY A 146 20.54 16.30 0.80
C GLY A 146 20.37 16.11 2.30
N ASN A 147 19.53 16.94 2.93
CA ASN A 147 19.03 16.63 4.26
C ASN A 147 18.22 15.34 4.19
N GLY A 148 18.22 14.56 5.27
CA GLY A 148 17.33 13.43 5.37
C GLY A 148 15.88 13.87 5.38
N ALA A 149 15.00 12.92 5.06
CA ALA A 149 13.58 13.18 4.87
C ALA A 149 12.69 11.98 5.23
N PHE A 150 13.29 10.87 5.65
CA PHE A 150 12.57 9.72 6.15
C PHE A 150 13.22 9.28 7.45
N ASP A 151 12.37 8.95 8.40
CA ASP A 151 12.79 8.43 9.69
C ASP A 151 13.16 6.94 9.59
N THR A 152 14.08 6.54 10.46
CA THR A 152 14.39 5.13 10.72
C THR A 152 14.00 4.80 12.15
N PHE A 153 13.35 3.66 12.36
CA PHE A 153 12.92 3.23 13.70
C PHE A 153 13.34 1.81 14.03
N TYR A 154 13.90 1.67 15.22
CA TYR A 154 14.44 0.45 15.80
C TYR A 154 13.66 0.12 17.06
N PHE A 155 13.12 -1.08 17.12
CA PHE A 155 12.44 -1.57 18.32
C PHE A 155 12.48 -3.09 18.40
N ILE A 156 12.18 -3.59 19.59
CA ILE A 156 12.01 -5.02 19.85
C ILE A 156 10.53 -5.27 20.09
N GLY A 157 9.98 -6.29 19.43
CA GLY A 157 8.62 -6.77 19.68
C GLY A 157 8.60 -8.25 20.05
N THR A 158 7.45 -8.72 20.54
CA THR A 158 7.22 -10.16 20.75
C THR A 158 6.78 -10.83 19.46
N SER A 159 7.30 -12.03 19.16
CA SER A 159 6.73 -12.86 18.11
C SER A 159 5.29 -13.23 18.49
N GLY A 160 4.38 -13.18 17.51
CA GLY A 160 2.99 -13.64 17.69
C GLY A 160 2.87 -15.16 17.80
N ASP A 161 3.95 -15.89 17.46
CA ASP A 161 4.03 -17.35 17.56
C ASP A 161 4.68 -17.73 18.89
N GLN A 162 3.86 -18.27 19.81
CA GLN A 162 4.31 -18.71 21.14
C GLN A 162 5.00 -20.09 21.10
N ASP A 163 4.97 -20.78 19.96
CA ASP A 163 5.54 -22.13 19.82
C ASP A 163 7.02 -22.11 19.39
N ASP A 164 7.54 -20.96 18.97
CA ASP A 164 8.96 -20.77 18.69
C ASP A 164 9.69 -20.44 20.00
N ASP A 165 10.75 -21.21 20.33
CA ASP A 165 11.64 -21.00 21.48
C ASP A 165 12.37 -19.61 21.48
N LEU A 166 12.00 -18.71 20.56
CA LEU A 166 12.56 -17.38 20.29
C LEU A 166 11.47 -16.31 20.46
N PRO A 167 11.21 -15.82 21.68
CA PRO A 167 10.06 -14.96 21.97
C PRO A 167 10.18 -13.50 21.49
N TYR A 168 11.30 -13.11 20.86
CA TYR A 168 11.59 -11.72 20.50
C TYR A 168 12.09 -11.55 19.08
N GLU A 169 11.63 -10.47 18.46
CA GLU A 169 11.99 -10.06 17.12
C GLU A 169 12.55 -8.63 17.16
N TYR A 170 13.69 -8.44 16.50
CA TYR A 170 14.33 -7.13 16.37
C TYR A 170 13.89 -6.53 15.04
N PHE A 171 13.29 -5.36 15.10
CA PHE A 171 12.73 -4.67 13.94
C PHE A 171 13.53 -3.42 13.61
N LYS A 172 13.71 -3.21 12.30
CA LYS A 172 14.12 -1.95 11.70
C LYS A 172 13.10 -1.57 10.63
N LEU A 173 12.41 -0.46 10.83
CA LEU A 173 11.55 0.18 9.83
C LEU A 173 12.33 1.32 9.21
N TYR A 174 12.49 1.31 7.88
CA TYR A 174 13.23 2.36 7.18
C TYR A 174 12.85 2.42 5.71
N VAL A 175 13.11 3.58 5.10
CA VAL A 175 12.92 3.77 3.67
C VAL A 175 14.21 3.46 2.92
N ARG A 176 14.14 2.61 1.90
CA ARG A 176 15.27 2.29 1.03
C ARG A 176 15.14 3.03 -0.30
N PRO A 177 16.13 3.87 -0.67
CA PRO A 177 16.19 4.43 -2.02
C PRO A 177 16.62 3.35 -3.01
N ILE A 178 15.86 3.19 -4.08
CA ILE A 178 16.11 2.26 -5.17
C ILE A 178 16.29 3.06 -6.46
N THR A 179 17.32 2.71 -7.23
CA THR A 179 17.46 3.19 -8.60
C THR A 179 16.90 2.13 -9.53
N ALA A 180 15.82 2.47 -10.23
CA ALA A 180 15.10 1.59 -11.13
C ALA A 180 15.15 2.13 -12.57
N THR A 181 14.80 1.27 -13.52
CA THR A 181 14.76 1.63 -14.95
C THR A 181 13.37 1.33 -15.48
N ASN A 182 12.76 2.31 -16.16
CA ASN A 182 11.43 2.11 -16.76
C ASN A 182 11.53 1.29 -18.07
N ALA A 183 10.38 0.96 -18.66
CA ALA A 183 10.31 0.16 -19.88
C ALA A 183 11.03 0.79 -21.09
N GLN A 184 11.25 2.11 -21.06
CA GLN A 184 11.96 2.88 -22.09
C GLN A 184 13.46 2.98 -21.83
N GLY A 185 13.98 2.39 -20.75
CA GLY A 185 15.39 2.45 -20.39
C GLY A 185 15.78 3.72 -19.60
N ALA A 186 14.83 4.57 -19.22
CA ALA A 186 15.11 5.76 -18.42
C ALA A 186 15.23 5.40 -16.94
N VAL A 187 16.28 5.91 -16.30
CA VAL A 187 16.58 5.69 -14.89
C VAL A 187 15.74 6.64 -14.04
N TYR A 188 15.17 6.12 -12.96
CA TYR A 188 14.41 6.90 -11.98
C TYR A 188 14.71 6.42 -10.56
N ARG A 189 14.56 7.33 -9.59
CA ARG A 189 14.64 6.99 -8.16
C ARG A 189 13.26 6.66 -7.61
N ARG A 190 13.19 5.59 -6.82
CA ARG A 190 12.01 5.15 -6.08
C ARG A 190 12.39 4.97 -4.61
N PHE A 191 11.43 5.10 -3.72
CA PHE A 191 11.63 4.90 -2.28
C PHE A 191 10.64 3.86 -1.79
N ASP A 192 11.15 2.82 -1.15
CA ASP A 192 10.33 1.70 -0.66
C ASP A 192 10.48 1.60 0.85
N LEU A 193 9.36 1.47 1.56
CA LEU A 193 9.34 1.23 2.99
C LEU A 193 9.65 -0.25 3.24
N ILE A 194 10.72 -0.50 3.98
CA ILE A 194 11.22 -1.83 4.29
C ILE A 194 11.05 -2.09 5.79
N LYS A 195 10.48 -3.25 6.09
CA LYS A 195 10.57 -3.89 7.40
C LYS A 195 11.69 -4.91 7.34
N SER A 196 12.72 -4.69 8.14
CA SER A 196 13.78 -5.68 8.33
C SER A 196 13.64 -6.26 9.72
N ARG A 197 13.61 -7.59 9.77
CA ARG A 197 13.47 -8.37 10.98
C ARG A 197 14.67 -9.29 11.16
N VAL A 198 15.13 -9.41 12.39
CA VAL A 198 15.99 -10.52 12.80
C VAL A 198 15.34 -11.24 13.96
N VAL A 199 15.01 -12.51 13.73
CA VAL A 199 14.55 -13.42 14.79
C VAL A 199 15.79 -13.93 15.49
N MET A 200 15.93 -13.59 16.76
CA MET A 200 17.07 -14.04 17.55
C MET A 200 16.65 -14.24 19.00
N ALA A 201 17.23 -15.26 19.64
CA ALA A 201 17.09 -15.43 21.07
C ALA A 201 17.70 -14.20 21.75
N VAL A 202 17.05 -13.69 22.80
CA VAL A 202 17.67 -12.68 23.66
C VAL A 202 18.97 -13.26 24.19
N GLY A 203 20.10 -12.64 23.87
CA GLY A 203 21.40 -13.18 24.20
C GLY A 203 22.03 -14.05 23.11
N ALA A 204 21.79 -13.85 21.82
CA ALA A 204 22.49 -14.57 20.74
C ALA A 204 23.02 -13.63 19.65
N SER A 205 24.34 -13.48 19.55
CA SER A 205 24.96 -12.63 18.52
C SER A 205 25.00 -13.35 17.18
N PRO A 206 24.45 -12.73 16.12
CA PRO A 206 24.45 -13.34 14.78
C PRO A 206 25.86 -13.39 14.16
N THR A 207 26.82 -12.62 14.67
CA THR A 207 28.16 -12.45 14.09
C THR A 207 29.29 -12.98 14.97
N SER A 208 29.17 -12.91 16.29
CA SER A 208 30.30 -13.13 17.20
C SER A 208 30.29 -14.48 17.95
N GLY A 209 29.19 -15.23 17.89
CA GLY A 209 28.99 -16.44 18.72
C GLY A 209 28.92 -16.15 20.23
N LYS A 210 29.04 -14.90 20.65
CA LYS A 210 28.77 -14.43 22.02
C LYS A 210 27.29 -14.12 22.16
N SER A 211 26.80 -14.08 23.38
CA SER A 211 25.41 -13.70 23.62
C SER A 211 25.18 -12.21 23.35
N PHE A 212 24.37 -11.86 22.33
CA PHE A 212 23.90 -10.49 22.08
C PHE A 212 22.73 -10.21 22.99
N TYR A 213 23.03 -9.60 24.14
CA TYR A 213 22.01 -9.20 25.08
C TYR A 213 21.78 -7.71 24.90
N ALA A 214 20.67 -7.34 24.26
CA ALA A 214 20.12 -5.99 24.48
C ALA A 214 19.97 -5.69 26.00
N LEU A 215 19.88 -6.75 26.84
CA LEU A 215 19.81 -6.66 28.29
C LEU A 215 21.11 -6.29 29.03
N ARG A 216 22.22 -6.00 28.36
CA ARG A 216 23.43 -5.50 29.03
C ARG A 216 23.47 -3.99 28.95
N ASP A 217 23.89 -3.34 30.02
CA ASP A 217 23.99 -1.88 30.08
C ASP A 217 24.94 -1.30 29.02
N GLU A 218 25.93 -2.09 28.59
CA GLU A 218 26.89 -1.74 27.53
C GLU A 218 26.36 -1.94 26.10
N ASP A 219 25.23 -2.65 25.93
CA ASP A 219 24.66 -3.04 24.63
C ASP A 219 23.24 -2.47 24.42
N GLN A 220 22.88 -1.39 25.13
CA GLN A 220 21.54 -0.78 25.03
C GLN A 220 21.28 -0.14 23.65
N GLU A 221 22.33 0.32 22.96
CA GLU A 221 22.28 0.85 21.58
C GLU A 221 22.45 -0.27 20.55
N TRP A 222 21.62 -1.30 20.68
CA TRP A 222 21.71 -2.53 19.91
C TRP A 222 21.51 -2.31 18.39
N TRP A 223 20.92 -1.19 17.99
CA TRP A 223 20.73 -0.81 16.59
C TRP A 223 22.04 -0.65 15.81
N ASP A 224 23.12 -0.21 16.46
CA ASP A 224 24.44 -0.14 15.83
C ASP A 224 24.93 -1.52 15.39
N LEU A 225 24.68 -2.53 16.25
CA LEU A 225 25.01 -3.91 15.96
C LEU A 225 24.06 -4.50 14.90
N PHE A 226 22.78 -4.09 14.89
CA PHE A 226 21.82 -4.48 13.85
C PHE A 226 22.32 -4.12 12.45
N GLU A 227 22.91 -2.93 12.27
CA GLU A 227 23.50 -2.50 10.99
C GLU A 227 24.68 -3.36 10.54
N THR A 228 25.36 -4.04 11.47
CA THR A 228 26.47 -4.96 11.12
C THR A 228 26.00 -6.33 10.66
N ILE A 229 24.72 -6.66 10.85
CA ILE A 229 24.15 -7.95 10.47
C ILE A 229 24.04 -7.99 8.94
N PRO A 230 24.61 -9.00 8.26
CA PRO A 230 24.44 -9.13 6.82
C PRO A 230 22.97 -9.21 6.44
N ILE A 231 22.57 -8.51 5.38
CA ILE A 231 21.19 -8.51 4.85
C ILE A 231 20.69 -9.93 4.56
N SER A 232 21.57 -10.88 4.19
CA SER A 232 21.20 -12.29 3.97
C SER A 232 20.66 -13.00 5.21
N ASN A 233 20.93 -12.46 6.40
CA ASN A 233 20.51 -12.99 7.69
C ASN A 233 19.34 -12.17 8.28
N GLN A 234 18.87 -11.17 7.54
CA GLN A 234 17.70 -10.37 7.88
C GLN A 234 16.53 -10.85 7.02
N ASP A 235 15.39 -11.10 7.66
CA ASP A 235 14.13 -11.26 6.94
C ASP A 235 13.65 -9.86 6.53
N GLN A 236 13.63 -9.59 5.22
CA GLN A 236 13.30 -8.27 4.69
C GLN A 236 12.01 -8.33 3.89
N GLU A 237 11.06 -7.52 4.31
CA GLU A 237 9.76 -7.36 3.68
C GLU A 237 9.60 -5.92 3.17
N THR A 238 9.18 -5.76 1.92
CA THR A 238 8.76 -4.45 1.40
C THR A 238 7.30 -4.24 1.77
N LEU A 239 7.03 -3.33 2.71
CA LEU A 239 5.69 -3.02 3.16
C LEU A 239 4.93 -2.16 2.16
N ALA A 240 5.58 -1.14 1.62
CA ALA A 240 5.01 -0.24 0.63
C ALA A 240 6.07 0.25 -0.36
N GLU A 241 5.67 0.41 -1.62
CA GLU A 241 6.48 1.05 -2.65
C GLU A 241 6.01 2.49 -2.90
N ASN A 242 6.87 3.30 -3.51
CA ASN A 242 6.55 4.68 -3.91
C ASN A 242 6.23 5.60 -2.72
N VAL A 243 7.02 5.44 -1.66
CA VAL A 243 6.94 6.25 -0.46
C VAL A 243 7.43 7.65 -0.78
N VAL A 244 6.65 8.64 -0.39
CA VAL A 244 7.02 10.05 -0.45
C VAL A 244 7.46 10.51 0.91
N MET A 245 6.85 10.06 2.00
CA MET A 245 7.24 10.47 3.36
C MET A 245 6.97 9.33 4.33
N PHE A 246 7.83 9.20 5.34
CA PHE A 246 7.69 8.23 6.42
C PHE A 246 8.30 8.85 7.66
N ASP A 247 7.43 9.41 8.49
CA ASP A 247 7.82 10.11 9.71
C ASP A 247 7.13 9.47 10.91
N LEU A 248 7.82 9.53 12.04
CA LEU A 248 7.39 8.94 13.30
C LEU A 248 7.47 9.99 14.40
N TYR A 249 6.38 10.17 15.15
CA TYR A 249 6.35 11.10 16.28
C TYR A 249 6.15 10.30 17.55
N CYS A 250 7.17 10.30 18.41
CA CYS A 250 7.13 9.63 19.71
C CYS A 250 6.58 10.60 20.76
N GLN A 251 5.53 10.22 21.48
CA GLN A 251 4.96 11.06 22.54
C GLN A 251 5.51 10.69 23.91
N ASP A 252 5.89 11.69 24.71
CA ASP A 252 6.32 11.53 26.10
C ASP A 252 5.13 11.43 27.07
N TRP A 253 5.40 10.95 28.29
CA TRP A 253 4.47 10.77 29.40
C TRP A 253 3.84 12.07 29.90
N ASP A 254 4.51 13.20 29.66
CA ASP A 254 3.98 14.52 29.97
C ASP A 254 3.06 15.05 28.85
N GLY A 255 2.86 14.26 27.78
CA GLY A 255 1.99 14.57 26.65
C GLY A 255 2.61 15.48 25.59
N ALA A 256 3.86 15.91 25.79
CA ALA A 256 4.66 16.61 24.78
C ALA A 256 5.30 15.61 23.80
N ASP A 257 5.69 16.11 22.62
CA ASP A 257 6.49 15.32 21.68
C ASP A 257 7.88 15.09 22.26
N PHE A 258 8.38 13.86 22.14
CA PHE A 258 9.65 13.46 22.67
C PHE A 258 10.77 13.96 21.76
N THR A 259 11.60 14.86 22.27
CA THR A 259 12.78 15.38 21.54
C THR A 259 14.04 15.09 22.36
N THR A 260 14.99 14.34 21.81
CA THR A 260 16.27 14.10 22.47
C THR A 260 17.29 15.13 21.97
N GLY A 261 17.99 15.82 22.87
CA GLY A 261 19.10 16.71 22.50
C GLY A 261 18.74 17.96 21.69
N GLY A 262 17.45 18.30 21.56
CA GLY A 262 16.96 19.45 20.78
C GLY A 262 16.67 19.16 19.31
N GLY A 263 16.73 17.89 18.89
CA GLY A 263 16.24 17.39 17.60
C GLY A 263 15.02 16.49 17.76
N ASP A 264 14.47 16.01 16.65
CA ASP A 264 13.31 15.11 16.59
C ASP A 264 13.69 13.62 16.78
N ASP A 265 14.94 13.35 17.13
CA ASP A 265 15.43 12.02 17.47
C ASP A 265 14.82 11.56 18.80
N PHE A 266 14.52 10.26 18.89
CA PHE A 266 14.07 9.62 20.12
C PHE A 266 14.96 8.42 20.43
N MET A 267 15.57 8.39 21.61
CA MET A 267 16.28 7.21 22.10
C MET A 267 15.84 6.93 23.52
N SER A 268 15.18 5.79 23.76
CA SER A 268 14.73 5.48 25.12
C SER A 268 15.89 5.28 26.09
N SER A 269 17.08 4.87 25.60
CA SER A 269 18.31 4.78 26.41
C SER A 269 18.73 6.11 27.03
N ALA A 270 18.49 7.22 26.33
CA ALA A 270 18.73 8.57 26.84
C ALA A 270 17.66 9.04 27.84
N ALA A 271 16.55 8.31 27.95
CA ALA A 271 15.38 8.60 28.77
C ALA A 271 15.12 7.52 29.82
N ASP A 272 16.17 7.01 30.48
CA ASP A 272 16.08 5.95 31.51
C ASP A 272 15.32 4.69 31.06
N ASN A 273 15.40 4.36 29.76
CA ASN A 273 14.69 3.27 29.11
C ASN A 273 13.17 3.31 29.32
N VAL A 274 12.62 4.51 29.24
CA VAL A 274 11.18 4.75 29.28
C VAL A 274 10.60 4.63 27.86
N PRO A 275 9.56 3.79 27.63
CA PRO A 275 8.88 3.73 26.34
C PRO A 275 8.16 5.04 26.00
N PRO A 276 7.96 5.34 24.71
CA PRO A 276 7.01 6.37 24.31
C PRO A 276 5.59 5.94 24.69
N VAL A 277 4.75 6.90 25.06
CA VAL A 277 3.33 6.68 25.40
C VAL A 277 2.55 6.23 24.17
N ALA A 278 2.87 6.87 23.06
CA ALA A 278 2.26 6.64 21.76
C ALA A 278 3.32 6.90 20.69
N VAL A 279 3.16 6.22 19.57
CA VAL A 279 3.93 6.49 18.35
C VAL A 279 2.94 6.82 17.26
N ASP A 280 2.97 8.06 16.77
CA ASP A 280 2.22 8.48 15.61
C ASP A 280 3.04 8.21 14.35
N VAL A 281 2.45 7.50 13.40
CA VAL A 281 3.08 7.13 12.13
C VAL A 281 2.44 7.93 11.02
N MET A 282 3.24 8.68 10.27
CA MET A 282 2.80 9.38 9.06
C MET A 282 3.41 8.72 7.84
N LEU A 283 2.58 8.06 7.03
CA LEU A 283 2.98 7.42 5.79
C LEU A 283 2.35 8.14 4.61
N VAL A 284 3.17 8.59 3.68
CA VAL A 284 2.71 9.25 2.47
C VAL A 284 3.15 8.44 1.26
N LEU A 285 2.19 7.99 0.45
CA LEU A 285 2.44 7.18 -0.74
C LEU A 285 1.98 7.92 -2.00
N THR A 286 2.69 7.77 -3.11
CA THR A 286 2.28 8.33 -4.41
C THR A 286 1.92 7.24 -5.42
N SER A 287 1.34 7.62 -6.56
CA SER A 287 1.06 6.65 -7.62
C SER A 287 2.34 6.18 -8.31
N PRO A 288 2.36 4.97 -8.90
CA PRO A 288 3.49 4.49 -9.67
C PRO A 288 3.86 5.44 -10.83
N GLU A 289 2.88 6.07 -11.48
CA GLU A 289 3.14 7.04 -12.54
C GLU A 289 3.87 8.29 -12.03
N ALA A 290 3.39 8.88 -10.92
CA ALA A 290 4.04 10.04 -10.31
C ALA A 290 5.41 9.68 -9.74
N ALA A 291 5.58 8.48 -9.20
CA ALA A 291 6.87 7.96 -8.71
C ALA A 291 7.91 7.86 -9.83
N VAL A 292 7.52 7.37 -11.02
CA VAL A 292 8.42 7.34 -12.18
C VAL A 292 8.74 8.75 -12.66
N GLU A 293 7.73 9.62 -12.83
CA GLU A 293 7.93 10.98 -13.33
C GLU A 293 8.79 11.82 -12.37
N GLY A 294 8.40 11.90 -11.10
CA GLY A 294 9.16 12.60 -10.06
C GLY A 294 10.52 11.96 -9.80
N GLY A 295 10.59 10.63 -9.81
CA GLY A 295 11.82 9.87 -9.66
C GLY A 295 12.83 10.10 -10.79
N MET A 296 12.38 10.30 -12.03
CA MET A 296 13.25 10.68 -13.15
C MET A 296 13.84 12.08 -12.96
N LEU A 297 13.04 13.03 -12.44
CA LEU A 297 13.51 14.37 -12.13
C LEU A 297 14.52 14.37 -10.99
N LEU A 298 14.27 13.59 -9.93
CA LEU A 298 15.22 13.38 -8.83
C LEU A 298 16.51 12.70 -9.29
N ALA A 299 16.44 11.79 -10.26
CA ALA A 299 17.61 11.12 -10.82
C ALA A 299 18.43 12.03 -11.74
N ALA A 300 17.79 12.97 -12.45
CA ALA A 300 18.47 13.94 -13.30
C ALA A 300 19.35 14.91 -12.49
N GLY A 301 18.97 15.17 -11.23
CA GLY A 301 19.72 15.98 -10.28
C GLY A 301 19.67 17.48 -10.57
N GLY A 302 20.09 18.26 -9.58
CA GLY A 302 20.08 19.71 -9.62
C GLY A 302 18.82 20.27 -8.97
N LYS A 303 19.01 21.31 -8.15
CA LYS A 303 17.99 21.83 -7.23
C LYS A 303 16.63 22.10 -7.88
N GLU A 304 16.60 22.71 -9.08
CA GLU A 304 15.34 23.00 -9.78
C GLU A 304 14.60 21.71 -10.20
N MET A 305 15.33 20.70 -10.67
CA MET A 305 14.72 19.41 -11.05
C MET A 305 14.28 18.63 -9.83
N GLU A 306 15.04 18.72 -8.73
CA GLU A 306 14.70 18.11 -7.45
C GLU A 306 13.40 18.70 -6.89
N ASP A 307 13.31 20.04 -6.82
CA ASP A 307 12.11 20.74 -6.33
C ASP A 307 10.87 20.35 -7.16
N ARG A 308 11.01 20.28 -8.49
CA ARG A 308 9.92 19.84 -9.39
C ARG A 308 9.60 18.36 -9.24
N GLY A 309 10.61 17.53 -9.02
CA GLY A 309 10.44 16.10 -8.74
C GLY A 309 9.61 15.89 -7.48
N LEU A 310 9.96 16.58 -6.39
CA LEU A 310 9.24 16.57 -5.12
C LEU A 310 7.81 17.10 -5.28
N GLU A 311 7.61 18.16 -6.07
CA GLU A 311 6.26 18.68 -6.39
C GLU A 311 5.40 17.60 -7.07
N VAL A 312 5.95 16.89 -8.06
CA VAL A 312 5.24 15.82 -8.77
C VAL A 312 4.88 14.67 -7.83
N LEU A 313 5.82 14.24 -6.97
CA LEU A 313 5.58 13.18 -6.00
C LEU A 313 4.46 13.55 -5.02
N ASN A 314 4.49 14.78 -4.51
CA ASN A 314 3.52 15.28 -3.53
C ASN A 314 2.13 15.56 -4.13
N ARG A 315 2.04 15.97 -5.41
CA ARG A 315 0.76 16.36 -6.01
C ARG A 315 -0.27 15.23 -6.06
N ASP A 316 0.21 14.01 -6.25
CA ASP A 316 -0.66 12.83 -6.35
C ASP A 316 -0.61 11.95 -5.09
N ALA A 317 0.01 12.42 -4.02
CA ALA A 317 0.21 11.62 -2.82
C ALA A 317 -1.08 11.43 -1.99
N SER A 318 -1.18 10.29 -1.32
CA SER A 318 -2.14 10.03 -0.22
C SER A 318 -1.40 9.97 1.10
N VAL A 319 -1.97 10.63 2.11
CA VAL A 319 -1.48 10.63 3.48
C VAL A 319 -2.29 9.62 4.29
N LEU A 320 -1.60 8.75 5.01
CA LEU A 320 -2.13 7.88 6.04
C LEU A 320 -1.48 8.25 7.37
N ILE A 321 -2.29 8.33 8.42
CA ILE A 321 -1.82 8.62 9.78
C ILE A 321 -2.35 7.52 10.69
N GLY A 322 -1.44 6.87 11.41
CA GLY A 322 -1.73 5.85 12.40
C GLY A 322 -1.20 6.25 13.77
N ARG A 323 -1.75 5.66 14.83
CA ARG A 323 -1.24 5.78 16.20
C ARG A 323 -1.18 4.41 16.83
N ALA A 324 0.00 4.02 17.30
CA ALA A 324 0.21 2.82 18.10
C ALA A 324 0.41 3.19 19.57
N MET A 325 -0.03 2.31 20.47
CA MET A 325 0.17 2.46 21.92
C MET A 325 0.90 1.22 22.42
N PRO A 326 2.22 1.30 22.65
CA PRO A 326 3.02 0.14 23.04
C PRO A 326 2.43 -0.55 24.28
N MET A 327 2.32 -1.89 24.23
CA MET A 327 1.64 -2.70 25.27
C MET A 327 2.20 -2.53 26.70
N MET A 328 3.42 -2.02 26.84
CA MET A 328 4.04 -1.70 28.13
C MET A 328 3.73 -0.26 28.53
N GLY A 329 2.51 -0.04 29.03
CA GLY A 329 2.05 1.25 29.56
C GLY A 329 2.58 1.54 30.97
N PRO A 330 2.27 2.72 31.54
CA PRO A 330 2.88 3.17 32.80
C PRO A 330 2.51 2.33 34.04
N PRO A 331 1.35 1.62 34.14
CA PRO A 331 1.11 0.70 35.24
C PRO A 331 2.04 -0.51 35.21
N GLN A 332 2.34 -1.07 34.03
CA GLN A 332 3.22 -2.23 33.92
C GLN A 332 4.66 -1.82 34.25
N TYR A 333 5.15 -0.69 33.73
CA TYR A 333 6.48 -0.16 34.07
C TYR A 333 6.60 0.19 35.57
N ARG A 334 5.60 0.87 36.15
CA ARG A 334 5.60 1.19 37.60
C ARG A 334 5.42 -0.04 38.49
N MET A 335 4.70 -1.07 38.05
CA MET A 335 4.60 -2.35 38.76
C MET A 335 5.90 -3.15 38.66
N GLN A 336 6.57 -3.18 37.50
CA GLN A 336 7.88 -3.83 37.32
C GLN A 336 8.97 -3.19 38.19
N ARG A 337 8.99 -1.85 38.33
CA ARG A 337 9.95 -1.19 39.24
C ARG A 337 9.67 -1.46 40.73
N ARG A 338 8.41 -1.66 41.11
CA ARG A 338 8.00 -1.90 42.51
C ARG A 338 8.08 -3.36 42.92
N ALA A 339 7.77 -4.28 42.02
CA ALA A 339 8.00 -5.69 42.21
C ALA A 339 9.39 -6.00 41.66
N SER A 340 10.39 -6.17 42.51
CA SER A 340 11.76 -6.57 42.13
C SER A 340 11.87 -7.94 41.42
N TYR A 341 10.75 -8.45 40.93
CA TYR A 341 10.56 -9.64 40.12
C TYR A 341 10.09 -9.20 38.73
N ASN A 342 11.03 -9.20 37.79
CA ASN A 342 10.71 -9.13 36.39
C ASN A 342 9.99 -10.44 36.00
N PRO A 343 8.71 -10.43 35.56
CA PRO A 343 8.04 -11.66 35.13
C PRO A 343 8.67 -12.26 33.86
N VAL A 344 9.58 -11.52 33.22
CA VAL A 344 10.24 -11.85 31.96
C VAL A 344 11.65 -12.43 32.18
N SER A 345 12.14 -12.53 33.43
CA SER A 345 13.49 -13.05 33.72
C SER A 345 13.57 -14.57 33.94
N HIS A 346 12.64 -15.36 33.40
CA HIS A 346 12.71 -16.82 33.48
C HIS A 346 13.67 -17.41 32.43
N TYR A 347 14.95 -17.04 32.50
CA TYR A 347 16.02 -17.90 32.00
C TYR A 347 16.92 -18.21 33.18
N TYR A 348 16.82 -19.46 33.66
CA TYR A 348 17.64 -20.01 34.73
C TYR A 348 19.13 -19.93 34.36
N PRO A 349 20.01 -19.53 35.30
CA PRO A 349 21.39 -19.97 35.27
C PRO A 349 21.47 -21.35 35.97
N GLU A 350 21.76 -22.40 35.21
CA GLU A 350 22.47 -23.56 35.76
C GLU A 350 23.95 -23.48 35.39
#